data_AF-A0A924NNR9-F1
#
_entry.id   AF-A0A924NNR9-F1
#
_cell.length_a   1.000
_cell.length_b   1.000
_cell.length_c   1.000
_cell.angle_alpha   90.00
_cell.angle_beta   90.00
_cell.angle_gamma   90.00
#
_symmetry.space_group_name_H-M   'P 1'
#
loop_
_entity.id
_entity.type
_entity.pdbx_description
1 polymer ?
#
loop_
_entity_poly.entity_id
_entity_poly.type
_entity_poly.pdbx_seq_one_letter_code
_entity_poly.pdbx_strand_id
1 'polypeptide(L)' 'YDLDVDPVLPSLLPWLAPDAVVVVERRTRGPAPAWPGGLDPVRTRKYGEATLHYAVARQGAGA' A
#
# COMPACT_ATOMS: atom_id res chain seq x y z
N TYR A 1 11.61 -2.69 -17.57
CA TYR A 1 11.22 -3.39 -16.34
C TYR A 1 10.36 -2.44 -15.53
N ASP A 2 9.06 -2.71 -15.48
CA ASP A 2 8.21 -2.16 -14.41
C ASP A 2 8.37 -3.16 -13.26
N LEU A 3 9.04 -2.78 -12.18
CA LEU A 3 9.19 -3.69 -11.04
C LEU A 3 7.85 -3.72 -10.32
N ASP A 4 7.24 -4.89 -10.26
CA ASP A 4 5.99 -5.03 -9.55
C ASP A 4 6.25 -5.00 -8.04
N VAL A 5 5.53 -4.12 -7.34
CA VAL A 5 5.67 -3.93 -5.89
C VAL A 5 4.73 -4.85 -5.12
N ASP A 6 3.66 -5.32 -5.78
CA ASP A 6 2.63 -6.14 -5.16
C ASP A 6 3.21 -7.39 -4.46
N PRO A 7 4.21 -8.11 -5.03
CA PRO A 7 4.82 -9.27 -4.36
C PRO A 7 5.58 -8.94 -3.07
N VAL A 8 6.04 -7.70 -2.86
CA VAL A 8 6.84 -7.31 -1.68
C VAL A 8 5.99 -6.67 -0.57
N LEU A 9 4.77 -6.23 -0.86
CA LEU A 9 3.89 -5.62 0.14
C LEU A 9 3.63 -6.52 1.38
N PRO A 10 3.42 -7.85 1.25
CA PRO A 10 3.25 -8.71 2.43
C PRO A 10 4.46 -8.72 3.36
N SER A 11 5.67 -8.61 2.81
CA SER A 11 6.94 -8.64 3.56
C SER A 11 7.14 -7.41 4.44
N LEU A 12 6.36 -6.34 4.20
CA LEU A 12 6.38 -5.13 5.01
C LEU A 12 5.66 -5.31 6.35
N LEU A 13 4.65 -6.20 6.43
CA LEU A 13 3.75 -6.32 7.58
C LEU A 13 4.44 -6.47 8.94
N PRO A 14 5.51 -7.30 9.10
CA PRO A 14 6.18 -7.45 10.40
C PRO A 14 6.91 -6.20 10.88
N TRP A 15 7.10 -5.20 10.00
CA TRP A 15 7.84 -3.98 10.28
C TRP A 15 6.94 -2.76 10.52
N LEU A 16 5.62 -2.93 10.38
CA LEU A 16 4.66 -1.83 10.51
C LEU A 16 4.23 -1.66 11.96
N ALA A 17 4.34 -0.43 12.46
CA ALA A 17 3.69 -0.04 13.69
C ALA A 17 2.15 -0.07 13.51
N PRO A 18 1.38 -0.19 14.61
CA PRO A 18 -0.06 -0.02 14.55
C PRO A 18 -0.43 1.35 13.93
N ASP A 19 -1.44 1.37 13.05
CA ASP A 19 -1.87 2.52 12.25
C ASP A 19 -0.81 3.12 11.29
N ALA A 20 0.31 2.41 11.03
CA ALA A 20 1.30 2.88 10.08
C ALA A 20 0.68 3.08 8.68
N VAL A 21 1.03 4.19 8.03
CA VAL A 21 0.57 4.50 6.67
C VAL A 21 1.57 3.95 5.66
N VAL A 22 1.07 3.13 4.73
CA VAL A 22 1.82 2.67 3.56
C VAL A 22 1.33 3.43 2.34
N VAL A 23 2.28 3.95 1.54
CA VAL A 23 1.99 4.66 0.29
C VAL A 23 2.71 3.98 -0.85
N VAL A 24 1.97 3.62 -1.89
CA VAL A 24 2.52 3.06 -3.13
C VAL A 24 2.26 4.05 -4.26
N GLU A 25 3.33 4.45 -4.94
CA GLU A 25 3.26 5.26 -6.16
C GLU A 25 3.21 4.34 -7.39
N ARG A 26 2.24 4.57 -8.27
CA ARG A 26 2.10 3.87 -9.55
C ARG A 26 1.87 4.86 -10.67
N ARG A 27 2.14 4.44 -11.91
CA ARG A 27 1.66 5.18 -13.07
C ARG A 27 0.14 5.24 -13.05
N THR A 28 -0.43 6.41 -13.32
CA THR A 28 -1.88 6.65 -13.35
C THR A 28 -2.65 5.70 -14.27
N ARG A 29 -2.04 5.28 -15.38
CA ARG A 29 -2.63 4.34 -16.35
C ARG A 29 -2.43 2.87 -15.99
N GLY A 30 -1.70 2.59 -14.90
CA GLY A 30 -1.49 1.25 -14.37
C GLY A 30 -2.59 0.84 -13.38
N PRO A 31 -2.65 -0.44 -13.01
CA PRO A 31 -3.57 -0.90 -11.98
C PRO A 31 -3.19 -0.35 -10.62
N ALA A 32 -4.19 -0.21 -9.73
CA ALA A 32 -3.95 0.02 -8.31
C ALA A 32 -3.20 -1.18 -7.67
N PRO A 33 -2.47 -0.98 -6.56
CA PRO A 33 -1.76 -2.06 -5.88
C PRO A 33 -2.73 -3.12 -5.34
N ALA A 34 -2.35 -4.40 -5.46
CA ALA A 34 -3.01 -5.49 -4.75
C ALA A 34 -2.61 -5.48 -3.27
N TRP A 35 -3.37 -4.74 -2.45
CA TRP A 35 -3.12 -4.66 -1.01
C TRP A 35 -3.27 -6.02 -0.33
N PRO A 36 -2.27 -6.50 0.43
CA PRO A 36 -2.36 -7.74 1.18
C PRO A 36 -3.28 -7.58 2.40
N GLY A 37 -3.73 -8.71 2.94
CA GLY A 37 -4.37 -8.72 4.26
C GLY A 37 -3.46 -8.08 5.32
N GLY A 38 -4.02 -7.20 6.15
CA GLY A 38 -3.27 -6.41 7.14
C GLY A 38 -3.03 -4.95 6.72
N LEU A 39 -3.28 -4.60 5.45
CA LEU A 39 -3.31 -3.22 4.96
C LEU A 39 -4.71 -2.86 4.46
N ASP A 40 -5.33 -1.87 5.10
CA ASP A 40 -6.66 -1.38 4.75
C ASP A 40 -6.55 -0.15 3.83
N PRO A 41 -7.01 -0.20 2.57
CA PRO A 41 -6.92 0.93 1.64
C PRO A 41 -7.76 2.11 2.12
N VAL A 42 -7.22 3.34 2.08
CA VAL A 42 -7.90 4.53 2.62
C VAL A 42 -8.16 5.62 1.59
N ARG A 43 -7.23 5.89 0.68
CA ARG A 43 -7.42 6.92 -0.36
C ARG A 43 -6.48 6.72 -1.54
N THR A 44 -6.83 7.36 -2.66
CA THR A 44 -5.98 7.46 -3.85
C THR A 44 -5.92 8.91 -4.31
N ARG A 45 -4.74 9.40 -4.73
CA ARG A 45 -4.54 10.77 -5.23
C ARG A 45 -3.74 10.75 -6.52
N LYS A 46 -4.27 11.37 -7.58
CA LYS A 46 -3.64 11.48 -8.90
C LYS A 46 -2.87 12.79 -9.06
N TYR A 47 -1.67 12.71 -9.62
CA TYR A 47 -0.77 13.81 -9.93
C TYR A 47 -0.18 13.59 -11.33
N GLY A 48 -0.90 14.05 -12.36
CA GLY A 48 -0.49 13.84 -13.74
C GLY A 48 -0.32 12.34 -14.06
N GLU A 49 0.92 11.93 -14.31
CA GLU A 49 1.27 10.54 -14.64
C GLU A 49 1.45 9.62 -13.44
N ALA A 50 1.54 10.16 -12.22
CA ALA A 50 1.69 9.39 -10.99
C ALA A 50 0.37 9.36 -10.19
N THR A 51 0.10 8.24 -9.53
CA THR A 51 -1.00 8.07 -8.59
C THR A 51 -0.47 7.47 -7.30
N LEU A 52 -0.74 8.13 -6.18
CA LEU A 52 -0.43 7.66 -4.83
C LEU A 52 -1.63 6.91 -4.26
N HIS A 53 -1.42 5.66 -3.89
CA HIS A 53 -2.38 4.81 -3.22
C HIS A 53 -1.97 4.64 -1.76
N TYR A 54 -2.89 4.89 -0.83
CA TYR A 54 -2.64 4.86 0.60
C TYR A 54 -3.40 3.69 1.23
N ALA A 55 -2.74 3.00 2.15
CA ALA A 55 -3.35 2.05 3.07
C ALA A 55 -2.84 2.28 4.50
N VAL A 56 -3.59 1.81 5.48
CA VAL A 56 -3.20 1.82 6.90
C VAL A 56 -3.02 0.40 7.39
N ALA A 57 -1.98 0.17 8.20
CA ALA A 57 -1.78 -1.10 8.88
C ALA A 57 -2.91 -1.32 9.88
N ARG A 58 -3.58 -2.46 9.76
CA ARG A 58 -4.58 -2.87 10.75
C ARG A 58 -3.89 -3.06 12.09
N GLN A 59 -4.50 -2.54 13.15
CA GLN A 59 -4.10 -2.86 14.51
C GLN A 59 -4.06 -4.39 14.66
N GLY A 60 -2.90 -4.95 15.05
CA GLY A 60 -2.92 -6.26 15.67
C GLY A 60 -3.80 -6.15 16.90
N ALA A 61 -4.86 -6.97 17.01
CA ALA A 61 -5.59 -7.05 18.26
C ALA A 61 -4.57 -7.32 19.36
N GLY A 62 -4.41 -6.37 20.28
CA GLY A 62 -3.51 -6.52 21.41
C GLY A 62 -3.85 -7.82 22.13
N ALA A 63 -2.90 -8.74 22.12
CA ALA A 63 -2.87 -9.88 23.03
C ALA A 63 -2.13 -9.47 24.29
#